data_AF-A0AAV8YTV8-F1
#
_entry.id   AF-A0AAV8YTV8-F1
#
_cell.length_a   1.000
_cell.length_b   1.000
_cell.length_c   1.000
_cell.angle_alpha   90.00
_cell.angle_beta   90.00
_cell.angle_gamma   90.00
#
_symmetry.space_group_name_H-M   'P 1'
#
loop_
_entity.id
_entity.type
_entity.pdbx_description
1 polymer ?
#
loop_
_entity_poly.entity_id
_entity_poly.type
_entity_poly.pdbx_seq_one_letter_code
_entity_poly.pdbx_strand_id
1 'polypeptide(L)'
;MVTMESTFMDFLPSKSFQRDKKLRNACQDMLYSYATTGYPSFDGTDNWKPTKDAELTYMNVSDASNIKLQTADSLVPIEFWRSIGLLEYEKYSIKD
;
A
#
# COMPACT_ATOMS: atom_id res chain seq x y z
N MET A 1 0.49 31.08 2.91
CA MET A 1 0.92 29.76 3.38
C MET A 1 -0.17 28.77 2.99
N VAL A 2 -0.03 28.13 1.83
CA VAL A 2 -0.93 27.06 1.41
C VAL A 2 -0.47 25.81 2.15
N THR A 3 -1.30 25.27 3.04
CA THR A 3 -0.99 24.02 3.73
C THR A 3 -0.96 22.90 2.69
N MET A 4 0.02 22.00 2.82
CA MET A 4 0.21 20.84 1.92
C MET A 4 -1.07 19.97 1.81
N GLU A 5 -1.94 20.05 2.81
CA GLU A 5 -3.30 19.49 2.81
C GLU A 5 -4.19 19.99 1.67
N SER A 6 -4.09 21.27 1.30
CA SER A 6 -4.96 21.89 0.30
C SER A 6 -4.65 21.40 -1.11
N THR A 7 -3.39 21.14 -1.44
CA THR A 7 -2.97 20.82 -2.81
C THR A 7 -3.22 19.36 -3.18
N PHE A 8 -3.19 18.45 -2.19
CA PHE A 8 -3.46 17.04 -2.43
C PHE A 8 -4.96 16.75 -2.63
N MET A 9 -5.84 17.49 -1.96
CA MET A 9 -7.29 17.29 -2.02
C MET A 9 -7.89 17.65 -3.40
N ASP A 10 -7.25 18.55 -4.14
CA ASP A 10 -7.67 18.96 -5.49
C ASP A 10 -7.36 17.91 -6.57
N PHE A 11 -6.47 16.96 -6.30
CA PHE A 11 -6.06 15.93 -7.27
C PHE A 11 -7.08 14.79 -7.43
N LEU A 12 -7.99 14.61 -6.48
CA LEU A 12 -8.89 13.45 -6.46
C LEU A 12 -10.31 13.80 -6.96
N PRO A 13 -10.94 12.93 -7.78
CA PRO A 13 -12.22 13.22 -8.42
C PRO A 13 -13.32 13.55 -7.41
N SER A 14 -14.04 14.64 -7.66
CA SER A 14 -14.99 15.29 -6.74
C SER A 14 -16.29 14.52 -6.49
N LYS A 15 -16.59 13.48 -7.29
CA LYS A 15 -17.73 12.58 -7.08
C LYS A 15 -17.29 11.30 -6.37
N SER A 16 -17.21 11.36 -5.05
CA SER A 16 -16.94 10.19 -4.21
C SER A 16 -18.23 9.79 -3.47
N PHE A 17 -18.68 8.54 -3.62
CA PHE A 17 -19.76 7.98 -2.79
C PHE A 17 -19.30 7.98 -1.31
N GLN A 18 -20.22 7.94 -0.33
CA GLN A 18 -19.81 8.01 1.09
C GLN A 18 -18.78 6.93 1.50
N ARG A 19 -18.83 5.76 0.86
CA ARG A 19 -17.86 4.68 1.03
C ARG A 19 -16.47 5.07 0.53
N ASP A 20 -16.39 5.73 -0.61
CA ASP A 20 -15.13 6.21 -1.20
C ASP A 20 -14.47 7.26 -0.31
N LYS A 21 -15.29 8.13 0.32
CA LYS A 21 -14.79 9.11 1.31
C LYS A 21 -14.17 8.42 2.53
N LYS A 22 -14.78 7.35 3.03
CA LYS A 22 -14.23 6.58 4.15
C LYS A 22 -12.92 5.91 3.78
N LEU A 23 -12.86 5.26 2.61
CA LEU A 23 -11.63 4.62 2.14
C LEU A 23 -10.51 5.64 1.96
N ARG A 24 -10.82 6.80 1.36
CA ARG A 24 -9.86 7.90 1.19
C ARG A 24 -9.28 8.35 2.52
N ASN A 25 -10.13 8.60 3.51
CA ASN A 25 -9.67 9.04 4.83
C ASN A 25 -8.77 7.98 5.48
N ALA A 26 -9.15 6.70 5.43
CA ALA A 26 -8.32 5.62 5.97
C ALA A 26 -6.93 5.53 5.30
N CYS A 27 -6.86 5.70 3.97
CA CYS A 27 -5.59 5.76 3.25
C CYS A 27 -4.75 6.99 3.64
N GLN A 28 -5.39 8.13 3.90
CA GLN A 28 -4.69 9.34 4.36
C GLN A 28 -4.11 9.14 5.75
N ASP A 29 -4.88 8.58 6.67
CA ASP A 29 -4.43 8.26 8.03
C ASP A 29 -3.22 7.32 8.01
N MET A 30 -3.22 6.31 7.12
CA MET A 30 -2.08 5.43 6.89
C MET A 30 -0.82 6.16 6.43
N LEU A 31 -0.95 7.06 5.45
CA LEU A 31 0.19 7.86 4.96
C LEU A 31 0.73 8.80 6.03
N TYR A 32 -0.14 9.45 6.80
CA TYR A 32 0.26 10.32 7.91
C TYR A 32 0.93 9.54 9.04
N SER A 33 0.38 8.39 9.41
CA SER A 33 0.95 7.51 10.43
C SER A 33 2.35 7.04 10.03
N TYR A 34 2.54 6.65 8.77
CA TYR A 34 3.85 6.28 8.25
C TYR A 34 4.84 7.46 8.26
N ALA A 35 4.43 8.64 7.80
CA ALA A 35 5.29 9.82 7.77
C ALA A 35 5.72 10.29 9.17
N THR A 36 4.89 10.07 10.19
CA THR A 36 5.13 10.52 11.56
C THR A 36 5.86 9.49 12.42
N THR A 37 5.56 8.21 12.26
CA THR A 37 6.05 7.13 13.15
C THR A 37 6.96 6.12 12.46
N GLY A 38 6.99 6.11 11.12
CA GLY A 38 7.62 5.06 10.32
C GLY A 38 6.79 3.78 10.19
N TYR A 39 5.62 3.71 10.82
CA TYR A 39 4.73 2.55 10.76
C TYR A 39 3.39 2.95 10.14
N PRO A 40 2.94 2.31 9.05
CA PRO A 40 1.63 2.60 8.47
C PRO A 40 0.51 2.04 9.34
N SER A 41 -0.52 2.83 9.62
CA SER A 41 -1.72 2.39 10.35
C SER A 41 -2.98 3.09 9.84
N PHE A 42 -4.06 2.34 9.60
CA PHE A 42 -5.31 2.89 9.03
C PHE A 42 -6.23 3.51 10.08
N ASP A 43 -6.20 2.99 11.32
CA ASP A 43 -7.08 3.43 12.41
C ASP A 43 -6.31 3.64 13.73
N GLY A 44 -4.98 3.56 13.69
CA GLY A 44 -4.10 3.66 14.86
C GLY A 44 -4.04 2.40 15.72
N THR A 45 -4.78 1.34 15.38
CA THR A 45 -4.83 0.10 16.18
C THR A 45 -4.06 -1.04 15.54
N ASP A 46 -4.12 -1.17 14.21
CA ASP A 46 -3.36 -2.17 13.48
C ASP A 46 -2.08 -1.57 12.87
N ASN A 47 -0.93 -2.13 13.26
CA ASN A 47 0.37 -1.76 12.70
C ASN A 47 0.69 -2.65 11.50
N TRP A 48 0.78 -2.05 10.31
CA TRP A 48 1.25 -2.75 9.11
C TRP A 48 2.71 -3.17 9.33
N LYS A 49 2.94 -4.47 9.48
CA LYS A 49 4.28 -5.03 9.71
C LYS A 49 5.12 -5.04 8.43
N PRO A 50 6.44 -4.84 8.54
CA PRO A 50 7.34 -4.98 7.40
C PRO A 50 7.23 -6.36 6.75
N THR A 51 7.35 -6.40 5.42
CA THR A 51 7.43 -7.66 4.66
C THR A 51 8.70 -8.43 5.04
N LYS A 52 8.62 -9.77 5.01
CA LYS A 52 9.75 -10.66 5.29
C LYS A 52 10.16 -11.40 4.01
N ASP A 53 11.41 -11.85 3.95
CA ASP A 53 11.98 -12.45 2.74
C ASP A 53 11.29 -13.75 2.28
N ALA A 54 10.73 -14.52 3.21
CA ALA A 54 10.13 -15.83 2.92
C ALA A 54 8.64 -15.76 2.57
N GLU A 55 7.92 -14.76 3.09
CA GLU A 55 6.47 -14.66 2.97
C GLU A 55 6.07 -13.20 2.70
N LEU A 56 5.25 -13.00 1.68
CA LEU A 56 4.75 -11.68 1.34
C LEU A 56 3.60 -11.32 2.28
N THR A 57 3.92 -10.54 3.31
CA THR A 57 2.92 -9.85 4.12
C THR A 57 2.49 -8.55 3.43
N TYR A 58 1.21 -8.44 3.08
CA TYR A 58 0.62 -7.29 2.39
C TYR A 58 -0.72 -6.89 3.01
N MET A 59 -1.08 -5.62 2.83
CA MET A 59 -2.41 -5.14 3.21
C MET A 59 -3.40 -5.40 2.07
N ASN A 60 -4.41 -6.23 2.31
CA ASN A 60 -5.52 -6.42 1.39
C ASN A 60 -6.62 -5.39 1.68
N VAL A 61 -6.79 -4.44 0.76
CA VAL A 61 -7.81 -3.40 0.82
C VAL A 61 -8.91 -3.75 -0.18
N SER A 62 -9.94 -4.44 0.28
CA SER A 62 -11.09 -4.82 -0.56
C SER A 62 -12.19 -3.75 -0.52
N ASP A 63 -12.44 -3.19 0.66
CA ASP A 63 -13.41 -2.12 0.88
C ASP A 63 -13.04 -1.31 2.14
N ALA A 64 -13.70 -0.17 2.35
CA ALA A 64 -13.42 0.73 3.49
C ALA A 64 -13.63 0.09 4.87
N SER A 65 -14.35 -1.03 4.95
CA SER A 65 -14.63 -1.82 6.16
C SER A 65 -13.87 -3.15 6.19
N ASN A 66 -13.15 -3.50 5.13
CA ASN A 66 -12.45 -4.75 4.95
C ASN A 66 -11.04 -4.45 4.45
N ILE A 67 -10.24 -3.96 5.39
CA ILE A 67 -8.81 -3.75 5.27
C ILE A 67 -8.18 -4.76 6.21
N LYS A 68 -7.38 -5.68 5.68
CA LYS A 68 -6.79 -6.77 6.49
C LYS A 68 -5.36 -7.05 6.06
N LEU A 69 -4.50 -7.26 7.05
CA LEU A 69 -3.15 -7.75 6.82
C LEU A 69 -3.23 -9.25 6.45
N GLN A 70 -2.71 -9.59 5.28
CA GLN A 70 -2.64 -10.96 4.79
C GLN A 70 -1.19 -11.35 4.59
N THR A 71 -0.91 -12.64 4.66
CA THR A 71 0.41 -13.20 4.35
C THR A 71 0.21 -14.34 3.38
N ALA A 72 0.99 -14.35 2.30
CA ALA A 72 0.96 -15.37 1.28
C ALA A 72 2.37 -15.67 0.79
N ASP A 73 2.62 -16.90 0.36
CA ASP A 73 3.92 -17.30 -0.21
C ASP A 73 4.20 -16.55 -1.51
N SER A 74 3.15 -16.31 -2.31
CA SER A 74 3.24 -15.50 -3.53
C SER A 74 1.87 -14.96 -3.97
N LEU A 75 1.85 -13.75 -4.52
CA LEU A 75 0.69 -13.15 -5.18
C LEU A 75 0.65 -13.40 -6.70
N VAL A 76 1.75 -13.88 -7.26
CA VAL A 76 1.89 -14.09 -8.70
C VAL A 76 2.45 -15.49 -8.97
N PRO A 77 2.14 -16.10 -10.12
CA PRO A 77 2.78 -17.34 -10.52
C PRO A 77 4.22 -17.04 -10.97
N ILE A 78 5.12 -16.81 -10.01
CA ILE A 78 6.51 -16.41 -10.26
C ILE A 78 7.17 -17.38 -11.24
N GLU A 79 6.94 -18.69 -11.08
CA GLU A 79 7.48 -19.73 -11.96
C GLU A 79 7.01 -19.60 -13.42
N PHE A 80 5.76 -19.16 -13.64
CA PHE A 80 5.27 -18.87 -15.00
C PHE A 80 6.05 -17.69 -15.59
N TRP A 81 6.14 -16.57 -14.87
CA TRP A 81 6.84 -15.37 -15.34
C TRP A 81 8.36 -15.58 -15.49
N ARG A 82 8.96 -16.45 -14.67
CA ARG A 82 10.35 -16.94 -14.83
C ARG A 82 10.53 -17.72 -16.13
N SER A 83 9.59 -18.60 -16.46
CA SER A 83 9.70 -19.46 -17.64
C SER A 83 9.67 -18.70 -18.97
N ILE A 84 9.06 -17.51 -18.99
CA ILE A 84 9.01 -16.66 -20.18
C ILE A 84 10.16 -15.65 -20.27
N GLY A 85 11.12 -15.67 -19.34
CA GLY A 85 12.32 -14.80 -19.35
C GLY A 85 12.03 -13.30 -19.13
N LEU A 86 10.87 -12.96 -18.58
CA LEU A 86 10.46 -11.57 -18.31
C LEU A 86 10.55 -11.24 -16.83
N LEU A 87 11.73 -11.41 -16.25
CA LEU A 87 11.96 -11.08 -14.85
C LEU A 87 12.46 -9.64 -14.76
N GLU A 88 11.60 -8.73 -14.32
CA GLU A 88 11.93 -7.30 -14.13
C GLU A 88 13.18 -7.09 -13.25
N TYR A 89 13.55 -8.06 -12.42
CA TYR A 89 14.67 -7.99 -11.51
C TYR A 89 16.05 -8.38 -12.11
N GLU A 90 16.12 -8.92 -13.33
CA GLU A 90 17.41 -9.31 -13.94
C GLU A 90 18.34 -8.13 -14.26
N LYS A 91 17.84 -6.88 -14.20
CA LYS A 91 18.64 -5.68 -14.49
C LYS A 91 19.13 -4.90 -13.28
N TYR A 92 18.83 -5.33 -12.05
CA TYR A 92 19.42 -4.71 -10.86
C TYR A 92 20.76 -5.36 -10.51
N SER A 93 21.72 -5.33 -11.44
CA SER A 93 23.12 -5.53 -11.05
C SER A 93 23.55 -4.26 -10.31
N ILE A 94 23.52 -4.29 -8.98
CA ILE A 94 24.18 -3.28 -8.15
C ILE A 94 25.66 -3.37 -8.51
N LYS A 95 26.19 -2.32 -9.13
CA LYS A 95 27.64 -2.15 -9.28
C LYS A 95 28.14 -1.63 -7.93
N ASP A 96 29.04 -2.39 -7.32
CA ASP A 96 29.86 -1.97 -6.18
C ASP A 96 30.73 -0.74 -6.51
#